data_AF-A0AAQ2I1F7-F1
#
_entry.id   AF-A0AAQ2I1F7-F1
#
_cell.length_a   1.000
_cell.length_b   1.000
_cell.length_c   1.000
_cell.angle_alpha   90.00
_cell.angle_beta   90.00
_cell.angle_gamma   90.00
#
_symmetry.space_group_name_H-M   'P 1'
#
loop_
_entity.id
_entity.type
_entity.pdbx_description
1 polymer ?
#
loop_
_entity_poly.entity_id
_entity_poly.type
_entity_poly.pdbx_seq_one_letter_code
_entity_poly.pdbx_strand_id
1 'polypeptide(L)'
;MSIRPLFAAVAVLALAGCASDPAPSEQMRLTEQAIVQAKAVGATADEVPEMQLAETKYNRAKGSMADESYRNARMRAEQAELDARLAEAKVLTKKSEEQLNVLNTRIVRLRKQLQLGEAQ
;
A
#
# COMPACT_ATOMS: atom_id res chain seq x y z
N MET A 1 -31.61 47.79 18.18
CA MET A 1 -30.29 47.49 17.58
C MET A 1 -30.17 45.98 17.37
N SER A 2 -29.74 45.59 16.18
CA SER A 2 -30.01 44.30 15.54
C SER A 2 -29.15 43.14 16.09
N ILE A 3 -29.63 42.41 17.10
CA ILE A 3 -28.93 41.22 17.66
C ILE A 3 -29.27 39.92 16.89
N ARG A 4 -30.41 39.88 16.21
CA ARG A 4 -30.85 38.73 15.39
C ARG A 4 -29.88 38.30 14.27
N PRO A 5 -29.26 39.21 13.48
CA PRO A 5 -28.32 38.80 12.43
C PRO A 5 -27.00 38.25 13.00
N LEU A 6 -26.64 38.61 14.24
CA LEU A 6 -25.40 38.16 14.88
C LEU A 6 -25.46 36.68 15.26
N PHE A 7 -26.59 36.22 15.81
CA PHE A 7 -26.80 34.80 16.10
C PHE A 7 -26.87 33.93 14.84
N ALA A 8 -27.43 34.45 13.76
CA ALA A 8 -27.46 33.74 12.48
C ALA A 8 -26.05 33.59 11.87
N ALA A 9 -25.20 34.61 11.98
CA ALA A 9 -23.82 34.55 11.50
C ALA A 9 -22.95 33.56 12.30
N VAL A 10 -23.12 33.50 13.63
CA VAL A 10 -22.41 32.54 14.50
C VAL A 10 -22.83 31.10 14.21
N ALA A 11 -24.12 30.86 13.94
CA ALA A 11 -24.62 29.52 13.57
C ALA A 11 -24.04 29.01 12.25
N VAL A 12 -23.83 29.88 11.26
CA VAL A 12 -23.21 29.50 9.96
C VAL A 12 -21.72 29.19 10.11
N LEU A 13 -20.99 29.92 10.96
CA LEU A 13 -19.58 29.66 11.24
C LEU A 13 -19.36 28.36 12.02
N ALA A 14 -20.28 28.00 12.92
CA ALA A 14 -20.22 26.74 13.68
C ALA A 14 -20.37 25.49 12.79
N LEU A 15 -21.07 25.59 11.66
CA LEU A 15 -21.25 24.48 10.70
C LEU A 15 -20.01 24.23 9.82
N ALA A 16 -19.10 25.21 9.68
CA ALA A 16 -17.86 25.05 8.91
C ALA A 16 -16.82 24.16 9.61
N GLY A 17 -16.94 23.96 10.93
CA GLY A 17 -16.03 23.11 11.72
C GLY A 17 -16.16 21.61 11.46
N CYS A 18 -17.31 21.14 10.94
CA CYS A 18 -17.53 19.72 10.62
C CYS A 18 -17.01 19.30 9.23
N ALA A 19 -16.39 20.21 8.46
CA ALA A 19 -15.92 19.96 7.10
C ALA A 19 -14.38 19.94 6.96
N SER A 20 -13.63 20.18 8.04
CA SER A 20 -12.17 20.13 8.00
C SER A 20 -11.68 18.71 8.26
N ASP A 21 -11.20 18.03 7.23
CA ASP A 21 -10.49 16.76 7.36
C ASP A 21 -9.11 17.03 8.02
N PRO A 22 -8.79 16.46 9.19
CA PRO A 22 -7.48 16.66 9.79
C PRO A 22 -6.36 16.03 8.93
N ALA A 23 -5.14 16.57 9.07
CA ALA A 23 -3.98 16.06 8.36
C ALA A 23 -3.77 14.55 8.62
N PRO A 24 -3.75 13.70 7.56
CA PRO A 24 -3.67 12.23 7.71
C PRO A 24 -2.23 11.75 7.90
N SER A 25 -1.49 12.33 8.86
CA SER A 25 -0.06 12.04 9.09
C SER A 25 0.22 10.56 9.36
N GLU A 26 -0.61 9.92 10.17
CA GLU A 26 -0.44 8.49 10.48
C GLU A 26 -0.70 7.60 9.26
N GLN A 27 -1.70 7.93 8.44
CA GLN A 27 -1.94 7.21 7.19
C GLN A 27 -0.76 7.37 6.23
N MET A 28 -0.17 8.57 6.13
CA MET A 28 1.03 8.79 5.31
C MET A 28 2.21 7.93 5.77
N ARG A 29 2.36 7.74 7.08
CA ARG A 29 3.40 6.88 7.69
C ARG A 29 3.15 5.40 7.42
N LEU A 30 1.90 4.93 7.55
CA LEU A 30 1.52 3.54 7.25
C LEU A 30 1.76 3.20 5.77
N THR A 31 1.38 4.10 4.86
CA THR A 31 1.61 3.94 3.43
C THR A 31 3.10 3.87 3.09
N GLU A 32 3.93 4.75 3.69
CA GLU A 32 5.38 4.71 3.51
C GLU A 32 5.97 3.37 3.99
N GLN A 33 5.52 2.90 5.15
CA GLN A 33 5.94 1.63 5.71
C GLN A 33 5.58 0.45 4.79
N ALA A 34 4.39 0.44 4.18
CA ALA A 34 3.98 -0.59 3.23
C ALA A 34 4.84 -0.57 1.96
N ILE A 35 5.18 0.61 1.43
CA ILE A 35 6.12 0.76 0.30
C ILE A 35 7.50 0.20 0.67
N VAL A 36 8.02 0.50 1.86
CA VAL A 36 9.31 -0.04 2.33
C VAL A 36 9.26 -1.57 2.46
N GLN A 37 8.17 -2.14 2.99
CA GLN A 37 7.99 -3.59 3.07
C GLN A 37 7.97 -4.26 1.70
N ALA A 38 7.20 -3.70 0.77
CA ALA A 38 7.16 -4.18 -0.61
C ALA A 38 8.55 -4.17 -1.28
N LYS A 39 9.32 -3.08 -1.08
CA LYS A 39 10.71 -3.01 -1.56
C LYS A 39 11.62 -4.05 -0.93
N ALA A 40 11.47 -4.30 0.37
CA ALA A 40 12.29 -5.27 1.09
C ALA A 40 12.11 -6.70 0.56
N VAL A 41 10.92 -7.04 0.05
CA VAL A 41 10.69 -8.34 -0.61
C VAL A 41 11.09 -8.34 -2.08
N GLY A 42 11.53 -7.22 -2.64
CA GLY A 42 11.97 -7.08 -4.03
C GLY A 42 10.90 -6.60 -5.00
N ALA A 43 9.79 -6.02 -4.54
CA ALA A 43 8.86 -5.33 -5.42
C ALA A 43 9.45 -3.98 -5.82
N THR A 44 10.00 -3.91 -7.03
CA THR A 44 10.54 -2.67 -7.62
C THR A 44 9.54 -2.06 -8.60
N ALA A 45 9.56 -0.73 -8.77
CA ALA A 45 8.65 -0.05 -9.69
C ALA A 45 8.88 -0.43 -11.17
N ASP A 46 10.09 -0.86 -11.52
CA ASP A 46 10.42 -1.28 -12.89
C ASP A 46 9.92 -2.69 -13.22
N GLU A 47 9.78 -3.55 -12.21
CA GLU A 47 9.41 -4.96 -12.39
C GLU A 47 7.94 -5.24 -12.04
N VAL A 48 7.35 -4.46 -11.12
CA VAL A 48 6.00 -4.69 -10.59
C VAL A 48 5.12 -3.46 -10.83
N PRO A 49 4.16 -3.52 -11.78
CA PRO A 49 3.30 -2.37 -12.12
C PRO A 49 2.55 -1.79 -10.93
N GLU A 50 2.09 -2.62 -9.99
CA GLU A 50 1.44 -2.16 -8.77
C GLU A 50 2.36 -1.32 -7.88
N MET A 51 3.67 -1.63 -7.87
CA MET A 51 4.63 -0.83 -7.12
C MET A 51 4.79 0.56 -7.74
N GLN A 52 4.82 0.66 -9.08
CA GLN A 52 4.84 1.95 -9.78
C GLN A 52 3.58 2.78 -9.47
N LEU A 53 2.41 2.14 -9.41
CA LEU A 53 1.15 2.79 -9.02
C LEU A 53 1.20 3.29 -7.57
N ALA A 54 1.71 2.46 -6.65
CA ALA A 54 1.87 2.81 -5.24
C ALA A 54 2.74 4.07 -5.08
N GLU A 55 3.93 4.10 -5.68
CA GLU A 55 4.84 5.25 -5.60
C GLU A 55 4.24 6.50 -6.24
N THR A 56 3.60 6.35 -7.39
CA THR A 56 2.94 7.47 -8.10
C THR A 56 1.82 8.07 -7.24
N LYS A 57 0.95 7.24 -6.67
CA LYS A 57 -0.16 7.69 -5.82
C LYS A 57 0.36 8.28 -4.51
N TYR A 58 1.39 7.71 -3.90
CA TYR A 58 2.00 8.26 -2.69
C TYR A 58 2.65 9.63 -2.93
N ASN A 59 3.33 9.82 -4.07
CA ASN A 59 3.84 11.12 -4.47
C ASN A 59 2.72 12.15 -4.66
N ARG A 60 1.60 11.74 -5.27
CA ARG A 60 0.39 12.59 -5.38
C ARG A 60 -0.26 12.86 -4.01
N ALA A 61 -0.16 11.95 -3.05
CA ALA A 61 -0.65 12.13 -1.69
C ALA A 61 0.19 13.17 -0.94
N LYS A 62 1.52 13.13 -1.08
CA LYS A 62 2.43 14.17 -0.55
C LYS A 62 2.15 15.55 -1.13
N GLY A 63 1.84 15.64 -2.43
CA GLY A 63 1.37 16.89 -3.03
C GLY A 63 0.09 17.41 -2.38
N SER A 64 -0.91 16.53 -2.21
CA SER A 64 -2.15 16.90 -1.51
C SER A 64 -1.96 17.25 -0.04
N MET A 65 -0.95 16.70 0.65
CA MET A 65 -0.56 17.14 2.00
C MET A 65 -0.05 18.57 1.99
N ALA A 66 0.81 18.93 1.02
CA ALA A 66 1.37 20.27 0.87
C ALA A 66 0.29 21.31 0.51
N ASP A 67 -0.71 20.90 -0.28
CA ASP A 67 -1.86 21.74 -0.65
C ASP A 67 -2.94 21.82 0.45
N GLU A 68 -2.69 21.23 1.63
CA GLU A 68 -3.67 21.06 2.73
C GLU A 68 -4.99 20.37 2.31
N SER A 69 -4.95 19.64 1.19
CA SER A 69 -6.05 18.86 0.66
C SER A 69 -6.12 17.50 1.35
N TYR A 70 -6.34 17.52 2.66
CA TYR A 70 -6.18 16.37 3.54
C TYR A 70 -7.07 15.17 3.20
N ARG A 71 -8.30 15.41 2.72
CA ARG A 71 -9.17 14.35 2.20
C ARG A 71 -8.54 13.62 1.01
N ASN A 72 -8.00 14.37 0.05
CA ASN A 72 -7.37 13.82 -1.13
C ASN A 72 -6.04 13.14 -0.78
N ALA A 73 -5.28 13.70 0.17
CA ALA A 73 -4.08 13.08 0.70
C ALA A 73 -4.38 11.69 1.30
N ARG A 74 -5.38 11.60 2.18
CA ARG A 74 -5.80 10.34 2.81
C ARG A 74 -6.21 9.30 1.77
N MET A 75 -7.12 9.65 0.87
CA MET A 75 -7.60 8.74 -0.17
C MET A 75 -6.48 8.22 -1.08
N ARG A 76 -5.54 9.10 -1.47
CA ARG A 76 -4.40 8.71 -2.31
C ARG A 76 -3.40 7.84 -1.56
N ALA A 77 -3.17 8.13 -0.27
CA ALA A 77 -2.30 7.34 0.59
C ALA A 77 -2.85 5.94 0.84
N GLU A 78 -4.15 5.79 1.13
CA GLU A 78 -4.81 4.48 1.28
C GLU A 78 -4.72 3.65 -0.01
N GLN A 79 -4.98 4.27 -1.16
CA GLN A 79 -4.82 3.57 -2.45
C GLN A 79 -3.37 3.14 -2.71
N ALA A 80 -2.40 4.00 -2.39
CA ALA A 80 -0.99 3.66 -2.51
C ALA A 80 -0.57 2.54 -1.57
N GLU A 81 -1.12 2.49 -0.35
CA GLU A 81 -0.86 1.41 0.60
C GLU A 81 -1.37 0.07 0.06
N LEU A 82 -2.59 0.05 -0.47
CA LEU A 82 -3.18 -1.16 -1.06
C LEU A 82 -2.38 -1.66 -2.26
N ASP A 83 -1.96 -0.76 -3.15
CA ASP A 83 -1.11 -1.11 -4.30
C ASP A 83 0.25 -1.67 -3.84
N ALA A 84 0.87 -1.09 -2.81
CA ALA A 84 2.14 -1.57 -2.27
C ALA A 84 2.00 -2.98 -1.67
N ARG A 85 0.94 -3.23 -0.89
CA ARG A 85 0.65 -4.57 -0.34
C ARG A 85 0.34 -5.59 -1.44
N LEU A 86 -0.33 -5.17 -2.51
CA LEU A 86 -0.56 -6.03 -3.66
C LEU A 86 0.75 -6.38 -4.38
N ALA A 87 1.64 -5.40 -4.56
CA ALA A 87 2.97 -5.61 -5.14
C ALA A 87 3.81 -6.58 -4.29
N GLU A 88 3.82 -6.39 -2.97
CA GLU A 88 4.47 -7.30 -2.00
C GLU A 88 3.94 -8.74 -2.15
N ALA A 89 2.62 -8.91 -2.10
CA ALA A 89 1.98 -10.22 -2.17
C ALA A 89 2.28 -10.95 -3.48
N LYS A 90 2.33 -10.22 -4.61
CA LYS A 90 2.68 -10.81 -5.92
C LYS A 90 4.12 -11.33 -5.93
N VAL A 91 5.07 -10.54 -5.42
CA VAL A 91 6.48 -10.96 -5.39
C VAL A 91 6.69 -12.14 -4.44
N LEU A 92 6.06 -12.12 -3.26
CA LEU A 92 6.12 -13.23 -2.32
C LEU A 92 5.51 -14.52 -2.89
N THR A 93 4.38 -14.41 -3.60
CA THR A 93 3.74 -15.55 -4.28
C THR A 93 4.69 -16.15 -5.32
N LYS A 94 5.25 -15.32 -6.21
CA LYS A 94 6.21 -15.78 -7.23
C LYS A 94 7.41 -16.49 -6.61
N LYS A 95 8.03 -15.91 -5.57
CA LYS A 95 9.15 -16.52 -4.84
C LYS A 95 8.76 -17.85 -4.21
N SER A 96 7.55 -17.95 -3.66
CA SER A 96 7.05 -19.19 -3.05
C SER A 96 6.86 -20.29 -4.09
N GLU A 97 6.31 -19.96 -5.27
CA GLU A 97 6.16 -20.90 -6.39
C GLU A 97 7.51 -21.43 -6.89
N GLU A 98 8.51 -20.55 -7.02
CA GLU A 98 9.88 -20.92 -7.38
C GLU A 98 10.49 -21.88 -6.36
N GLN A 99 10.34 -21.59 -5.05
CA GLN A 99 10.81 -22.47 -3.98
C GLN A 99 10.12 -23.84 -4.00
N LEU A 100 8.80 -23.88 -4.22
CA LEU A 100 8.05 -25.13 -4.35
C LEU A 100 8.54 -25.96 -5.54
N ASN A 101 8.83 -25.32 -6.68
CA ASN A 101 9.36 -26.02 -7.85
C ASN A 101 10.75 -26.63 -7.58
N VAL A 102 11.64 -25.89 -6.90
CA VAL A 102 12.95 -26.41 -6.48
C VAL A 102 12.80 -27.63 -5.57
N LEU A 103 11.90 -27.57 -4.58
CA LEU A 103 11.64 -28.69 -3.66
C LEU A 103 11.07 -29.90 -4.39
N ASN A 104 10.08 -29.71 -5.26
CA ASN A 104 9.49 -30.78 -6.06
C ASN A 104 10.53 -31.47 -6.96
N THR A 105 11.40 -30.69 -7.60
CA THR A 105 12.50 -31.22 -8.42
C THR A 105 13.45 -32.09 -7.60
N ARG A 106 13.77 -31.67 -6.36
CA ARG A 106 14.61 -32.47 -5.43
C ARG A 106 13.92 -33.76 -5.03
N ILE A 107 12.62 -33.73 -4.71
CA ILE A 107 11.82 -34.91 -4.36
C ILE A 107 11.80 -35.92 -5.53
N VAL A 108 11.56 -35.46 -6.75
CA VAL A 108 11.56 -36.32 -7.94
C VAL A 108 12.92 -36.98 -8.15
N ARG A 109 14.01 -36.21 -8.00
CA ARG A 109 15.37 -36.75 -8.11
C ARG A 109 15.66 -37.82 -7.06
N LEU A 110 15.30 -37.57 -5.81
CA LEU A 110 15.48 -38.52 -4.70
C LEU A 110 14.70 -39.82 -4.95
N ARG A 111 13.43 -39.72 -5.37
CA ARG A 111 12.63 -40.90 -5.72
C ARG A 111 13.27 -41.74 -6.83
N LYS A 112 13.81 -41.10 -7.87
CA LYS A 112 14.51 -41.79 -8.94
C LYS A 112 15.78 -42.50 -8.43
N GLN A 113 16.54 -41.89 -7.53
CA GLN A 113 17.74 -42.50 -6.95
C GLN A 113 17.39 -43.74 -6.11
N LEU A 114 16.32 -43.69 -5.32
CA LEU A 114 15.86 -44.83 -4.53
C LEU A 114 15.41 -46.01 -5.42
N GLN A 115 14.62 -45.73 -6.47
CA GLN A 115 14.20 -46.77 -7.43
C GLN A 115 15.36 -47.45 -8.16
N LEU A 116 16.42 -46.69 -8.48
CA LEU A 116 17.62 -47.25 -9.11
C LEU A 116 18.49 -48.05 -8.14
N GLY A 117 18.52 -47.67 -6.86
CA GLY A 117 19.27 -48.39 -5.82
C GLY A 117 18.60 -49.67 -5.35
N GLU A 118 17.26 -49.76 -5.36
CA GLU A 118 16.52 -50.99 -5.09
C GLU A 118 16.63 -52.04 -6.21
N ALA A 119 17.01 -51.62 -7.42
CA ALA A 119 17.17 -52.48 -8.59
C ALA A 119 18.58 -53.11 -8.71
N GLN A 120 19.47 -52.87 -7.73
CA GLN A 120 20.85 -53.39 -7.64
C GLN A 120 20.99 -54.34 -6.46
#